data_AF-S6HEN1-F1
#
_entry.id   AF-S6HEN1-F1
#
_cell.length_a   1.000
_cell.length_b   1.000
_cell.length_c   1.000
_cell.angle_alpha   90.00
_cell.angle_beta   90.00
_cell.angle_gamma   90.00
#
_symmetry.space_group_name_H-M   'P 1'
#
loop_
_entity.id
_entity.type
_entity.pdbx_description
1 polymer ?
#
loop_
_entity_poly.entity_id
_entity_poly.type
_entity_poly.pdbx_seq_one_letter_code
_entity_poly.pdbx_strand_id
1 'polypeptide(L)'
;MIAQTDKIKSTVETNKSSALDVSASTEQIDQVVNEVLINSKDMQVVIADTSIKAFLDTVKLDHVVWKGNIYKFISDNKFDELPNKHTECRLGKWYFEGDGAKYYSKLSSFIEINKHHEKVHDSGRSAIECGKNNDRQGMTEHLNNMEIASLQVTCGLDKIFAEYKA
;
A
#
# COMPACT_ATOMS: atom_id res chain seq x y z
N MET A 1 27.60 49.59 -53.08
CA MET A 1 26.80 49.83 -51.85
C MET A 1 25.41 49.20 -51.92
N ILE A 2 24.62 49.39 -52.99
CA ILE A 2 23.23 48.85 -53.09
C ILE A 2 23.14 47.33 -52.89
N ALA A 3 23.99 46.53 -53.55
CA ALA A 3 23.99 45.07 -53.41
C ALA A 3 24.33 44.56 -51.99
N GLN A 4 25.12 45.31 -51.22
CA GLN A 4 25.39 44.98 -49.81
C GLN A 4 24.16 45.28 -48.95
N THR A 5 23.46 46.37 -49.21
CA THR A 5 22.22 46.74 -48.52
C THR A 5 21.11 45.72 -48.76
N ASP A 6 20.96 45.20 -49.98
CA ASP A 6 19.98 44.14 -50.29
C ASP A 6 20.29 42.83 -49.56
N LYS A 7 21.58 42.48 -49.47
CA LYS A 7 22.02 41.28 -48.73
C LYS A 7 21.78 41.40 -47.23
N ILE A 8 22.01 42.59 -46.65
CA ILE A 8 21.70 42.89 -45.25
C ILE A 8 20.20 42.79 -45.01
N LYS A 9 19.37 43.38 -45.89
CA LYS A 9 17.91 43.31 -45.78
C LYS A 9 17.39 41.88 -45.79
N SER A 10 17.85 41.06 -46.73
CA SER A 10 17.52 39.64 -46.79
C SER A 10 17.94 38.89 -45.50
N THR A 11 19.14 39.16 -44.98
CA THR A 11 19.61 38.54 -43.74
C THR A 11 18.76 38.94 -42.53
N VAL A 12 18.33 40.21 -42.45
CA VAL A 12 17.44 40.71 -41.39
C VAL A 12 16.06 40.06 -41.48
N GLU A 13 15.52 39.88 -42.69
CA GLU A 13 14.25 39.17 -42.91
C GLU A 13 14.36 37.69 -42.48
N THR A 14 15.45 37.01 -42.84
CA THR A 14 15.70 35.62 -42.39
C THR A 14 15.84 35.54 -40.88
N ASN A 15 16.62 36.40 -40.24
CA ASN A 15 16.78 36.42 -38.78
C ASN A 15 15.45 36.68 -38.06
N LYS A 16 14.60 37.55 -38.60
CA LYS A 16 13.27 37.80 -38.06
C LYS A 16 12.39 36.55 -38.13
N SER A 17 12.41 35.84 -39.26
CA SER A 17 11.70 34.57 -39.41
C SER A 17 12.20 33.53 -38.41
N SER A 18 13.52 33.34 -38.32
CA SER A 18 14.11 32.39 -37.39
C SER A 18 13.81 32.73 -35.93
N ALA A 19 13.77 34.01 -35.55
CA ALA A 19 13.38 34.42 -34.21
C ALA A 19 11.90 34.07 -33.90
N LEU A 20 11.00 34.22 -34.87
CA LEU A 20 9.60 33.81 -34.72
C LEU A 20 9.48 32.29 -34.58
N ASP A 21 10.22 31.53 -35.40
CA ASP A 21 10.23 30.07 -35.34
C ASP A 21 10.78 29.55 -34.00
N VAL A 22 11.83 30.20 -33.47
CA VAL A 22 12.40 29.88 -32.14
C VAL A 22 11.40 30.20 -31.03
N SER A 23 10.70 31.33 -31.09
CA SER A 23 9.66 31.67 -30.10
C SER A 23 8.52 30.65 -30.13
N ALA A 24 8.03 30.29 -31.32
CA ALA A 24 6.99 29.28 -31.47
C ALA A 24 7.44 27.90 -30.94
N SER A 25 8.69 27.52 -31.22
CA SER A 25 9.28 26.27 -30.70
C SER A 25 9.40 26.30 -29.19
N THR A 26 9.74 27.45 -28.59
CA THR A 26 9.85 27.62 -27.13
C THR A 26 8.48 27.45 -26.46
N GLU A 27 7.42 28.05 -27.04
CA GLU A 27 6.06 27.87 -26.54
C GLU A 27 5.60 26.41 -26.60
N GLN A 28 5.97 25.67 -27.66
CA GLN A 28 5.69 24.24 -27.76
C GLN A 28 6.46 23.42 -26.71
N ILE A 29 7.73 23.74 -26.47
CA ILE A 29 8.53 23.09 -25.43
C ILE A 29 7.88 23.30 -24.06
N ASP A 30 7.45 24.53 -23.74
CA ASP A 30 6.77 24.82 -22.47
C ASP A 30 5.50 23.99 -22.30
N GLN A 31 4.71 23.82 -23.37
CA GLN A 31 3.52 22.96 -23.34
C GLN A 31 3.89 21.49 -23.05
N VAL A 32 4.87 20.94 -23.75
CA VAL A 32 5.30 19.55 -23.56
C VAL A 32 5.89 19.33 -22.17
N VAL A 33 6.69 20.27 -21.66
CA VAL A 33 7.24 20.18 -20.29
C VAL A 33 6.12 20.17 -19.25
N ASN A 34 5.11 21.03 -19.41
CA ASN A 34 3.95 21.03 -18.53
C ASN A 34 3.19 19.69 -18.57
N GLU A 35 3.01 19.12 -19.76
CA GLU A 35 2.37 17.80 -19.93
C GLU A 35 3.16 16.68 -19.22
N VAL A 36 4.49 16.65 -19.39
CA VAL A 36 5.37 15.69 -18.71
C VAL A 36 5.27 15.82 -17.19
N LEU A 37 5.21 17.05 -16.67
CA LEU A 37 5.07 17.29 -15.23
C LEU A 37 3.72 16.80 -14.69
N ILE A 38 2.63 17.00 -15.45
CA ILE A 38 1.30 16.49 -15.08
C ILE A 38 1.32 14.97 -15.07
N ASN A 39 1.77 14.34 -16.16
CA ASN A 39 1.85 12.88 -16.28
C ASN A 39 2.72 12.26 -15.18
N SER A 40 3.81 12.92 -14.79
CA SER A 40 4.69 12.45 -13.70
C SER A 40 3.99 12.48 -12.34
N LYS A 41 3.17 13.50 -12.07
CA LYS A 41 2.36 13.57 -10.84
C LYS A 41 1.28 12.49 -10.82
N ASP A 42 0.60 12.27 -11.93
CA ASP A 42 -0.42 11.24 -12.05
C ASP A 42 0.18 9.85 -11.83
N MET A 43 1.35 9.59 -12.43
CA MET A 43 2.10 8.36 -12.21
C MET A 43 2.45 8.16 -10.73
N GLN A 44 2.87 9.21 -10.02
CA GLN A 44 3.18 9.13 -8.59
C GLN A 44 1.97 8.69 -7.77
N VAL A 45 0.79 9.23 -8.07
CA VAL A 45 -0.47 8.84 -7.39
C VAL A 45 -0.81 7.38 -7.67
N VAL A 46 -0.78 6.96 -8.94
CA VAL A 46 -1.09 5.57 -9.33
C VAL A 46 -0.12 4.58 -8.68
N ILE A 47 1.17 4.90 -8.62
CA ILE A 47 2.18 4.06 -7.96
C ILE A 47 1.91 3.96 -6.47
N ALA A 48 1.60 5.07 -5.80
CA ALA A 48 1.30 5.07 -4.37
C ALA A 48 0.06 4.22 -4.06
N ASP A 49 -1.03 4.42 -4.80
CA ASP A 49 -2.28 3.65 -4.67
C ASP A 49 -2.05 2.16 -4.87
N THR A 50 -1.32 1.80 -5.93
CA THR A 50 -1.02 0.40 -6.26
C THR A 50 -0.15 -0.23 -5.18
N SER A 51 0.81 0.52 -4.65
CA SER A 51 1.73 0.03 -3.61
C SER A 51 0.97 -0.29 -2.31
N ILE A 52 0.12 0.62 -1.84
CA ILE A 52 -0.67 0.35 -0.62
C ILE A 52 -1.67 -0.79 -0.85
N LYS A 53 -2.32 -0.85 -2.01
CA LYS A 53 -3.26 -1.94 -2.31
C LYS A 53 -2.56 -3.30 -2.32
N ALA A 54 -1.42 -3.41 -3.02
CA ALA A 54 -0.63 -4.63 -3.05
C ALA A 54 -0.16 -5.06 -1.66
N PHE A 55 0.23 -4.10 -0.82
CA PHE A 55 0.61 -4.38 0.57
C PHE A 55 -0.58 -4.94 1.37
N LEU A 56 -1.75 -4.30 1.34
CA LEU A 56 -2.93 -4.74 2.07
C LEU A 56 -3.40 -6.13 1.62
N ASP A 57 -3.36 -6.40 0.31
CA ASP A 57 -3.71 -7.72 -0.23
C ASP A 57 -2.70 -8.80 0.18
N THR A 58 -1.40 -8.46 0.23
CA THR A 58 -0.36 -9.37 0.75
C THR A 58 -0.62 -9.72 2.22
N VAL A 59 -0.98 -8.73 3.05
CA VAL A 59 -1.29 -8.97 4.46
C VAL A 59 -2.50 -9.91 4.64
N LYS A 60 -3.52 -9.80 3.79
CA LYS A 60 -4.67 -10.72 3.82
C LYS A 60 -4.22 -12.15 3.55
N LEU A 61 -3.36 -12.36 2.55
CA LEU A 61 -2.80 -13.67 2.24
C LEU A 61 -1.92 -14.21 3.37
N ASP A 62 -1.08 -13.36 3.98
CA ASP A 62 -0.26 -13.73 5.14
C ASP A 62 -1.14 -14.28 6.28
N HIS A 63 -2.30 -13.66 6.54
CA HIS A 63 -3.24 -14.14 7.57
C HIS A 63 -3.94 -15.45 7.19
N VAL A 64 -4.29 -15.66 5.92
CA VAL A 64 -4.84 -16.93 5.45
C VAL A 64 -3.85 -18.07 5.69
N VAL A 65 -2.57 -17.85 5.34
CA VAL A 65 -1.49 -18.82 5.58
C VAL A 65 -1.30 -19.06 7.07
N TRP A 66 -1.26 -17.99 7.87
CA TRP A 66 -1.07 -18.09 9.31
C TRP A 66 -2.17 -18.92 9.99
N LYS A 67 -3.45 -18.64 9.71
CA LYS A 67 -4.58 -19.44 10.23
C LYS A 67 -4.52 -20.89 9.77
N GLY A 68 -4.16 -21.12 8.50
CA GLY A 68 -3.94 -22.46 7.97
C GLY A 68 -2.91 -23.26 8.77
N ASN A 69 -1.83 -22.60 9.23
CA ASN A 69 -0.84 -23.22 10.09
C ASN A 69 -1.40 -23.56 11.48
N ILE A 70 -2.23 -22.68 12.08
CA ILE A 70 -2.91 -22.99 13.35
C ILE A 70 -3.76 -24.24 13.23
N TYR A 71 -4.59 -24.34 12.19
CA TYR A 71 -5.40 -25.53 11.93
C TYR A 71 -4.54 -26.77 11.75
N LYS A 72 -3.43 -26.65 11.01
CA LYS A 72 -2.49 -27.75 10.78
C LYS A 72 -1.81 -28.21 12.07
N PHE A 73 -1.40 -27.31 12.94
CA PHE A 73 -0.79 -27.66 14.22
C PHE A 73 -1.77 -28.44 15.10
N ILE A 74 -3.03 -28.01 15.12
CA ILE A 74 -4.08 -28.70 15.87
C ILE A 74 -4.38 -30.08 15.24
N SER A 75 -4.51 -30.18 13.91
CA SER A 75 -4.80 -31.46 13.25
C SER A 75 -3.68 -32.48 13.41
N ASP A 76 -2.44 -32.01 13.42
CA ASP A 76 -1.24 -32.84 13.53
C ASP A 76 -0.83 -33.08 15.00
N ASN A 77 -1.63 -32.62 15.98
CA ASN A 77 -1.34 -32.64 17.42
C ASN A 77 0.03 -32.02 17.81
N LYS A 78 0.46 -30.99 17.10
CA LYS A 78 1.71 -30.24 17.32
C LYS A 78 1.48 -29.01 18.20
N PHE A 79 1.28 -29.22 19.50
CA PHE A 79 0.93 -28.14 20.43
C PHE A 79 2.13 -27.38 21.04
N ASP A 80 3.36 -27.83 20.77
CA ASP A 80 4.57 -27.13 21.23
C ASP A 80 5.05 -26.04 20.26
N GLU A 81 4.40 -25.91 19.11
CA GLU A 81 4.66 -24.82 18.16
C GLU A 81 4.22 -23.48 18.76
N LEU A 82 5.05 -22.45 18.63
CA LEU A 82 4.74 -21.08 19.04
C LEU A 82 4.53 -20.20 17.80
N PRO A 83 3.28 -20.00 17.34
CA PRO A 83 2.98 -18.99 16.34
C PRO A 83 3.46 -17.61 16.79
N ASN A 84 3.85 -16.77 15.84
CA ASN A 84 4.26 -15.41 16.12
C ASN A 84 3.13 -14.57 16.75
N LYS A 85 3.52 -13.51 17.44
CA LYS A 85 2.61 -12.49 17.97
C LYS A 85 2.18 -11.53 16.86
N HIS A 86 1.08 -10.82 17.09
CA HIS A 86 0.58 -9.82 16.14
C HIS A 86 1.63 -8.75 15.83
N THR A 87 2.44 -8.33 16.81
CA THR A 87 3.51 -7.33 16.62
C THR A 87 4.68 -7.82 15.75
N GLU A 88 4.83 -9.13 15.56
CA GLU A 88 5.97 -9.74 14.87
C GLU A 88 5.68 -10.01 13.39
N CYS A 89 4.39 -10.05 13.01
CA CYS A 89 3.98 -10.29 11.63
C CYS A 89 4.17 -9.03 10.76
N ARG A 90 4.03 -9.18 9.42
CA ARG A 90 4.16 -8.07 8.48
C ARG A 90 3.22 -6.91 8.79
N LEU A 91 1.96 -7.21 9.13
CA LEU A 91 0.97 -6.19 9.50
C LEU A 91 1.37 -5.47 10.80
N GLY A 92 1.84 -6.20 11.81
CA GLY A 92 2.31 -5.63 13.06
C GLY A 92 3.45 -4.65 12.85
N LYS A 93 4.50 -5.10 12.14
CA LYS A 93 5.65 -4.23 11.82
C LYS A 93 5.22 -2.99 11.05
N TRP A 94 4.36 -3.14 10.04
CA TRP A 94 3.83 -2.01 9.30
C TRP A 94 3.02 -1.05 10.18
N TYR A 95 2.21 -1.59 11.10
CA TYR A 95 1.36 -0.82 12.00
C TYR A 95 2.17 -0.04 13.06
N PHE A 96 3.17 -0.65 13.68
CA PHE A 96 3.89 -0.05 14.82
C PHE A 96 5.13 0.75 14.43
N GLU A 97 5.91 0.28 13.45
CA GLU A 97 7.24 0.82 13.14
C GLU A 97 7.42 1.23 11.67
N GLY A 98 6.52 0.82 10.78
CA GLY A 98 6.64 1.01 9.34
C GLY A 98 5.82 2.16 8.76
N ASP A 99 5.63 2.08 7.44
CA ASP A 99 4.89 3.07 6.66
C ASP A 99 3.43 3.25 7.14
N GLY A 100 2.83 2.21 7.73
CA GLY A 100 1.52 2.26 8.37
C GLY A 100 1.45 3.37 9.41
N ALA A 101 2.33 3.31 10.41
CA ALA A 101 2.42 4.32 11.47
C ALA A 101 2.70 5.72 10.90
N LYS A 102 3.59 5.82 9.91
CA LYS A 102 4.05 7.09 9.36
C LYS A 102 2.98 7.82 8.55
N TYR A 103 2.23 7.10 7.73
CA TYR A 103 1.34 7.69 6.73
C TYR A 103 -0.14 7.52 7.05
N TYR A 104 -0.53 6.51 7.83
CA TYR A 104 -1.93 6.11 8.02
C TYR A 104 -2.40 6.23 9.47
N SER A 105 -1.56 6.66 10.40
CA SER A 105 -1.89 6.79 11.84
C SER A 105 -3.05 7.75 12.16
N LYS A 106 -3.43 8.62 11.21
CA LYS A 106 -4.59 9.51 11.35
C LYS A 106 -5.92 8.88 10.90
N LEU A 107 -5.87 7.75 10.20
CA LEU A 107 -7.06 7.06 9.71
C LEU A 107 -7.70 6.30 10.86
N SER A 108 -9.00 6.50 11.03
CA SER A 108 -9.77 5.83 12.09
C SER A 108 -9.75 4.32 11.92
N SER A 109 -9.90 3.85 10.69
CA SER A 109 -9.83 2.44 10.33
C SER A 109 -8.45 1.82 10.59
N PHE A 110 -7.38 2.59 10.44
CA PHE A 110 -6.03 2.15 10.78
C PHE A 110 -5.90 1.93 12.28
N ILE A 111 -6.35 2.88 13.11
CA ILE A 111 -6.26 2.74 14.58
C ILE A 111 -7.05 1.52 15.07
N GLU A 112 -8.27 1.32 14.56
CA GLU A 112 -9.17 0.24 14.96
C GLU A 112 -8.62 -1.16 14.64
N ILE A 113 -7.88 -1.32 13.54
CA ILE A 113 -7.49 -2.63 13.04
C ILE A 113 -6.61 -3.42 14.01
N ASN A 114 -5.78 -2.74 14.80
CA ASN A 114 -4.81 -3.41 15.65
C ASN A 114 -5.50 -4.25 16.73
N LYS A 115 -6.62 -3.79 17.27
CA LYS A 115 -7.43 -4.55 18.23
C LYS A 115 -7.91 -5.87 17.65
N HIS A 116 -8.37 -5.87 16.41
CA HIS A 116 -8.85 -7.08 15.73
C HIS A 116 -7.68 -8.01 15.38
N HIS A 117 -6.56 -7.42 14.94
CA HIS A 117 -5.34 -8.14 14.61
C HIS A 117 -4.72 -8.86 15.82
N GLU A 118 -4.60 -8.17 16.96
CA GLU A 118 -4.21 -8.78 18.23
C GLU A 118 -5.12 -9.96 18.58
N LYS A 119 -6.44 -9.77 18.45
CA LYS A 119 -7.43 -10.81 18.75
C LYS A 119 -7.28 -12.05 17.86
N VAL A 120 -6.88 -11.92 16.58
CA VAL A 120 -6.59 -13.07 15.72
C VAL A 120 -5.45 -13.91 16.29
N HIS A 121 -4.31 -13.26 16.57
CA HIS A 121 -3.11 -13.95 17.03
C HIS A 121 -3.31 -14.57 18.42
N ASP A 122 -3.90 -13.83 19.35
CA ASP A 122 -4.15 -14.30 20.70
C ASP A 122 -5.11 -15.49 20.69
N SER A 123 -6.20 -15.42 19.91
CA SER A 123 -7.16 -16.52 19.83
C SER A 123 -6.55 -17.77 19.20
N GLY A 124 -5.76 -17.66 18.13
CA GLY A 124 -5.08 -18.81 17.54
C GLY A 124 -4.08 -19.47 18.50
N ARG A 125 -3.34 -18.66 19.27
CA ARG A 125 -2.42 -19.16 20.31
C ARG A 125 -3.16 -19.84 21.46
N SER A 126 -4.25 -19.25 21.95
CA SER A 126 -5.08 -19.86 22.97
C SER A 126 -5.71 -21.18 22.50
N ALA A 127 -6.07 -21.31 21.22
CA ALA A 127 -6.58 -22.56 20.68
C ALA A 127 -5.53 -23.70 20.77
N ILE A 128 -4.27 -23.41 20.45
CA ILE A 128 -3.16 -24.37 20.59
C ILE A 128 -2.96 -24.76 22.07
N GLU A 129 -3.02 -23.80 22.99
CA GLU A 129 -2.87 -24.05 24.42
C GLU A 129 -4.03 -24.92 24.98
N CYS A 130 -5.27 -24.66 24.56
CA CYS A 130 -6.40 -25.54 24.88
C CYS A 130 -6.18 -26.96 24.34
N GLY A 131 -5.67 -27.10 23.12
CA GLY A 131 -5.29 -28.38 22.54
C GLY A 131 -4.25 -29.14 23.38
N LYS A 132 -3.22 -28.44 23.86
CA LYS A 132 -2.20 -28.99 24.78
C LYS A 132 -2.80 -29.54 26.07
N ASN A 133 -3.82 -28.85 26.59
CA ASN A 133 -4.52 -29.22 27.83
C ASN A 133 -5.67 -30.21 27.62
N ASN A 134 -5.84 -30.76 26.41
CA ASN A 134 -6.98 -31.60 26.01
C ASN A 134 -8.37 -30.93 26.18
N ASP A 135 -8.42 -29.60 26.23
CA ASP A 135 -9.66 -28.82 26.28
C ASP A 135 -10.21 -28.59 24.86
N ARG A 136 -10.99 -29.55 24.38
CA ARG A 136 -11.59 -29.49 23.03
C ARG A 136 -12.61 -28.37 22.88
N GLN A 137 -13.30 -28.01 23.96
CA GLN A 137 -14.32 -26.96 23.93
C GLN A 137 -13.65 -25.60 23.78
N GLY A 138 -12.71 -25.26 24.66
CA GLY A 138 -11.97 -24.00 24.60
C GLY A 138 -11.20 -23.86 23.28
N MET A 139 -10.62 -24.95 22.77
CA MET A 139 -9.96 -24.94 21.46
C MET A 139 -10.92 -24.53 20.34
N THR A 140 -12.14 -25.07 20.32
CA THR A 140 -13.15 -24.74 19.30
C THR A 140 -13.62 -23.30 19.41
N GLU A 141 -13.86 -22.83 20.64
CA GLU A 141 -14.27 -21.45 20.92
C GLU A 141 -13.20 -20.45 20.45
N HIS A 142 -11.93 -20.73 20.75
CA HIS A 142 -10.81 -19.89 20.33
C HIS A 142 -10.58 -19.90 18.82
N LEU A 143 -10.75 -21.03 18.14
CA LEU A 143 -10.72 -21.07 16.68
C LEU A 143 -11.83 -20.23 16.04
N ASN A 144 -13.05 -20.29 16.58
CA ASN A 144 -14.15 -19.46 16.09
C ASN A 144 -13.87 -17.97 16.30
N ASN A 145 -13.34 -17.59 17.46
CA ASN A 145 -12.94 -16.21 17.76
C ASN A 145 -11.83 -15.72 16.81
N MET A 146 -10.85 -16.57 16.48
CA MET A 146 -9.80 -16.27 15.50
C MET A 146 -10.39 -15.97 14.12
N GLU A 147 -11.35 -16.77 13.66
CA GLU A 147 -12.00 -16.58 12.35
C GLU A 147 -12.83 -15.29 12.30
N ILE A 148 -13.64 -15.02 13.32
CA ILE A 148 -14.42 -13.78 13.43
C ILE A 148 -13.49 -12.56 13.42
N ALA A 149 -12.43 -12.58 14.22
CA ALA A 149 -11.45 -11.48 14.27
C ALA A 149 -10.73 -11.30 12.92
N SER A 150 -10.44 -12.39 12.21
CA SER A 150 -9.80 -12.35 10.89
C SER A 150 -10.67 -11.70 9.82
N LEU A 151 -11.99 -11.91 9.87
CA LEU A 151 -12.94 -11.18 9.03
C LEU A 151 -12.93 -9.68 9.36
N GLN A 152 -12.87 -9.32 10.64
CA GLN A 152 -12.79 -7.92 11.06
C GLN A 152 -11.49 -7.25 10.58
N VAL A 153 -10.36 -7.95 10.63
CA VAL A 153 -9.09 -7.46 10.04
C VAL A 153 -9.26 -7.24 8.54
N THR A 154 -9.80 -8.20 7.81
CA THR A 154 -9.97 -8.10 6.35
C THR A 154 -10.84 -6.90 5.98
N CYS A 155 -11.98 -6.74 6.64
CA CYS A 155 -12.86 -5.57 6.48
C CYS A 155 -12.16 -4.26 6.89
N GLY A 156 -11.34 -4.28 7.93
CA GLY A 156 -10.54 -3.14 8.37
C GLY A 156 -9.53 -2.70 7.31
N LEU A 157 -8.82 -3.65 6.68
CA LEU A 157 -7.88 -3.35 5.59
C LEU A 157 -8.60 -2.71 4.40
N ASP A 158 -9.79 -3.19 4.04
CA ASP A 158 -10.59 -2.60 2.96
C ASP A 158 -11.05 -1.17 3.30
N LYS A 159 -11.42 -0.92 4.58
CA LYS A 159 -11.75 0.43 5.06
C LYS A 159 -10.55 1.37 5.03
N ILE A 160 -9.36 0.91 5.41
CA ILE A 160 -8.13 1.72 5.33
C ILE A 160 -7.90 2.20 3.89
N PHE A 161 -8.03 1.29 2.92
CA PHE A 161 -7.88 1.65 1.52
C PHE A 161 -8.94 2.66 1.06
N ALA A 162 -10.21 2.46 1.46
CA ALA A 162 -11.29 3.39 1.12
C ALA A 162 -11.11 4.78 1.76
N GLU A 163 -10.72 4.86 3.04
CA GLU A 163 -10.48 6.11 3.76
C GLU A 163 -9.25 6.85 3.23
N TYR A 164 -8.22 6.11 2.81
CA TYR A 164 -7.04 6.68 2.14
C TYR A 164 -7.37 7.31 0.78
N LYS A 165 -8.36 6.76 0.06
CA LYS A 165 -8.79 7.24 -1.27
C LYS A 165 -9.81 8.40 -1.20
N ALA A 166 -10.37 8.69 -0.02
CA ALA A 166 -11.38 9.72 0.21
C ALA A 166 -10.75 11.12 0.39
#